data_AF-A0A1F9DMY7-F1
#
_entry.id   AF-A0A1F9DMY7-F1
#
_cell.length_a   1.000
_cell.length_b   1.000
_cell.length_c   1.000
_cell.angle_alpha   90.00
_cell.angle_beta   90.00
_cell.angle_gamma   90.00
#
_symmetry.space_group_name_H-M   'P 1'
#
loop_
_entity.id
_entity.type
_entity.pdbx_description
1 polymer ?
#
loop_
_entity_poly.entity_id
_entity_poly.type
_entity_poly.pdbx_seq_one_letter_code
_entity_poly.pdbx_strand_id
1 'polypeptide(L)'
;MESYQLDNLIITLNKEGSREFSKVSFPIRYGLFSEIRTPEYLFQFNLNGEIKFIRGLPRTWPHPAEWLKRTVGNDWVYYSAGDYKGIYDYFGEYYFPYLSYPSNSIIDGDPFNDQSVILAKKSLQALRARIDELISGPKPKSLKEFLTRVIRNDEETLRRRADQLHHFIGGQVTVLPPDTRHVDYEVIPIIVADGCLYHCGFCRVKTGQDFTPRAPKDVMRQMKELKRFLGRDLHNYNAIFLGQHDALSAGREVLELAAERAYEIFEFERSHLRGAYLFLFGSVDSMIHSEEGLFESLSHFPFSTYINVGLESNDPKTLEALKKPVSVEKLREAFTRILDINRRYEKIEVTSNFVFGEDLPSGHLPSLLELTRNRLNLIGNKGGVYLSPLVDERMREKASKRELLRRFLKFKTGSRLPAFIYLIQRL
;
A
#
# COMPACT_ATOMS: atom_id res chain seq x y z
N MET A 1 -25.14 -14.78 8.53
CA MET A 1 -23.88 -15.56 8.54
C MET A 1 -24.23 -17.03 8.61
N GLU A 2 -23.82 -17.82 7.62
CA GLU A 2 -24.09 -19.27 7.54
C GLU A 2 -22.78 -20.03 7.80
N SER A 3 -22.84 -21.08 8.62
CA SER A 3 -21.69 -21.93 8.94
C SER A 3 -22.03 -23.39 8.62
N TYR A 4 -21.08 -24.09 8.01
CA TYR A 4 -21.22 -25.48 7.59
C TYR A 4 -20.06 -26.30 8.11
N GLN A 5 -20.38 -27.49 8.64
CA GLN A 5 -19.39 -28.51 8.96
C GLN A 5 -19.29 -29.45 7.75
N LEU A 6 -18.08 -29.64 7.22
CA LEU A 6 -17.81 -30.60 6.15
C LEU A 6 -16.55 -31.39 6.54
N ASP A 7 -16.76 -32.58 7.07
CA ASP A 7 -15.69 -33.38 7.70
C ASP A 7 -14.99 -32.59 8.83
N ASN A 8 -13.67 -32.40 8.74
CA ASN A 8 -12.88 -31.61 9.68
C ASN A 8 -12.80 -30.12 9.30
N LEU A 9 -13.55 -29.67 8.30
CA LEU A 9 -13.60 -28.28 7.86
C LEU A 9 -14.81 -27.55 8.47
N ILE A 10 -14.58 -26.36 8.99
CA ILE A 10 -15.64 -25.40 9.34
C ILE A 10 -15.61 -24.28 8.32
N ILE A 11 -16.71 -24.12 7.58
CA ILE A 11 -16.83 -23.16 6.49
C ILE A 11 -17.85 -22.10 6.87
N THR A 12 -17.42 -20.85 6.97
CA THR A 12 -18.29 -19.70 7.27
C THR A 12 -18.41 -18.82 6.05
N LEU A 13 -19.62 -18.64 5.53
CA LEU A 13 -19.88 -17.83 4.34
C LEU A 13 -20.27 -16.40 4.71
N ASN A 14 -19.84 -15.45 3.88
CA ASN A 14 -20.24 -14.03 3.94
C ASN A 14 -20.11 -13.44 5.35
N LYS A 15 -18.97 -13.71 5.99
CA LYS A 15 -18.60 -13.11 7.25
C LYS A 15 -18.33 -11.63 7.04
N GLU A 16 -18.88 -10.81 7.92
CA GLU A 16 -18.72 -9.36 7.90
C GLU A 16 -17.53 -8.97 8.78
N GLY A 17 -16.54 -8.34 8.17
CA GLY A 17 -15.45 -7.66 8.87
C GLY A 17 -15.83 -6.24 9.27
N SER A 18 -14.83 -5.48 9.72
CA SER A 18 -14.99 -4.04 9.90
C SER A 18 -15.28 -3.37 8.56
N ARG A 19 -16.15 -2.35 8.62
CA ARG A 19 -16.47 -1.47 7.49
C ARG A 19 -15.52 -0.29 7.40
N GLU A 20 -14.72 -0.05 8.42
CA GLU A 20 -13.79 1.07 8.50
C GLU A 20 -12.38 0.55 8.78
N PHE A 21 -11.39 1.14 8.12
CA PHE A 21 -9.99 0.84 8.38
C PHE A 21 -9.54 1.52 9.66
N SER A 22 -9.22 0.72 10.67
CA SER A 22 -8.83 1.22 12.00
C SER A 22 -7.43 0.75 12.34
N LYS A 23 -6.60 1.69 12.82
CA LYS A 23 -5.25 1.38 13.29
C LYS A 23 -5.32 0.93 14.75
N VAL A 24 -5.36 -0.38 14.95
CA VAL A 24 -5.44 -1.00 16.28
C VAL A 24 -4.36 -2.08 16.46
N SER A 25 -4.05 -2.41 17.71
CA SER A 25 -3.02 -3.38 18.09
C SER A 25 -3.44 -4.85 17.97
N PHE A 26 -4.63 -5.13 17.44
CA PHE A 26 -5.16 -6.47 17.24
C PHE A 26 -5.61 -6.66 15.78
N PRO A 27 -5.58 -7.89 15.24
CA PRO A 27 -5.96 -8.13 13.85
C PRO A 27 -7.44 -7.84 13.63
N ILE A 28 -7.75 -6.80 12.86
CA ILE A 28 -9.06 -6.57 12.27
C ILE A 28 -9.06 -7.10 10.83
N ARG A 29 -10.16 -7.72 10.42
CA ARG A 29 -10.43 -8.06 9.01
C ARG A 29 -11.49 -7.12 8.48
N TYR A 30 -11.35 -6.72 7.22
CA TYR A 30 -12.17 -5.71 6.58
C TYR A 30 -12.99 -6.34 5.45
N GLY A 31 -14.17 -5.77 5.20
CA GLY A 31 -15.04 -6.21 4.10
C GLY A 31 -15.81 -7.50 4.38
N LEU A 32 -16.45 -8.02 3.34
CA LEU A 32 -17.13 -9.31 3.32
C LEU A 32 -16.20 -10.41 2.82
N PHE A 33 -16.16 -11.53 3.50
CA PHE A 33 -15.31 -12.65 3.10
C PHE A 33 -15.89 -13.98 3.56
N SER A 34 -15.31 -15.08 3.09
CA SER A 34 -15.62 -16.41 3.61
C SER A 34 -14.38 -17.00 4.28
N GLU A 35 -14.59 -17.82 5.29
CA GLU A 35 -13.52 -18.51 6.00
C GLU A 35 -13.66 -20.01 5.84
N ILE A 36 -12.52 -20.69 5.71
CA ILE A 36 -12.42 -22.14 5.87
C ILE A 36 -11.41 -22.39 6.98
N ARG A 37 -11.85 -23.06 8.04
CA ARG A 37 -11.03 -23.43 9.20
C ARG A 37 -10.77 -24.92 9.18
N THR A 38 -9.50 -25.29 9.25
CA THR A 38 -9.02 -26.65 9.54
C THR A 38 -8.58 -26.72 11.01
N PRO A 39 -8.16 -27.90 11.52
CA PRO A 39 -7.56 -27.97 12.86
C PRO A 39 -6.30 -27.09 13.01
N GLU A 40 -5.53 -26.93 11.92
CA GLU A 40 -4.23 -26.26 11.93
C GLU A 40 -4.26 -24.81 11.40
N TYR A 41 -5.22 -24.45 10.54
CA TYR A 41 -5.19 -23.18 9.84
C TYR A 41 -6.57 -22.54 9.71
N LEU A 42 -6.58 -21.21 9.64
CA LEU A 42 -7.70 -20.42 9.19
C LEU A 42 -7.33 -19.77 7.85
N PHE A 43 -8.12 -20.08 6.82
CA PHE A 43 -8.01 -19.51 5.48
C PHE A 43 -9.15 -18.52 5.26
N GLN A 44 -8.84 -17.33 4.77
CA GLN A 44 -9.82 -16.32 4.42
C GLN A 44 -9.82 -16.09 2.92
N PHE A 45 -10.99 -16.16 2.30
CA PHE A 45 -11.20 -15.98 0.87
C PHE A 45 -12.06 -14.76 0.59
N ASN A 46 -11.72 -14.04 -0.47
CA ASN A 46 -12.51 -12.91 -0.94
C ASN A 46 -13.80 -13.37 -1.66
N LEU A 47 -14.61 -12.45 -2.16
CA LEU A 47 -15.91 -12.80 -2.77
C LEU A 47 -15.78 -13.58 -4.09
N ASN A 48 -14.62 -13.48 -4.74
CA ASN A 48 -14.26 -14.27 -5.92
C ASN A 48 -13.71 -15.66 -5.58
N GLY A 49 -13.53 -15.99 -4.30
CA GLY A 49 -12.95 -17.26 -3.85
C GLY A 49 -11.42 -17.31 -3.94
N GLU A 50 -10.76 -16.16 -4.02
CA GLU A 50 -9.30 -16.04 -4.03
C GLU A 50 -8.80 -15.99 -2.59
N ILE A 51 -7.66 -16.64 -2.31
CA ILE A 51 -7.07 -16.61 -0.97
C ILE A 51 -6.59 -15.19 -0.64
N LYS A 52 -7.04 -14.64 0.48
CA LYS A 52 -6.63 -13.33 0.98
C LYS A 52 -5.72 -13.44 2.20
N PHE A 53 -6.06 -14.31 3.15
CA PHE A 53 -5.24 -14.50 4.35
C PHE A 53 -5.09 -15.96 4.77
N ILE A 54 -3.95 -16.27 5.39
CA ILE A 54 -3.70 -17.53 6.10
C ILE A 54 -3.20 -17.21 7.52
N ARG A 55 -3.74 -17.90 8.51
CA ARG A 55 -3.28 -17.83 9.90
C ARG A 55 -3.17 -19.23 10.49
N GLY A 56 -2.04 -19.55 11.13
CA GLY A 56 -1.90 -20.78 11.91
C GLY A 56 -2.66 -20.74 13.23
N LEU A 57 -3.19 -21.90 13.65
CA LEU A 57 -3.91 -22.09 14.92
C LEU A 57 -3.09 -22.84 15.99
N PRO A 58 -2.20 -23.80 15.65
CA PRO A 58 -1.38 -24.50 16.63
C PRO A 58 -0.37 -23.59 17.31
N ARG A 59 0.18 -24.08 18.43
CA ARG A 59 1.29 -23.44 19.17
C ARG A 59 2.59 -23.31 18.36
N THR A 60 2.70 -24.01 17.23
CA THR A 60 3.86 -23.93 16.34
C THR A 60 3.79 -22.76 15.36
N TRP A 61 2.65 -22.05 15.28
CA TRP A 61 2.57 -20.78 14.56
C TRP A 61 3.30 -19.69 15.37
N PRO A 62 4.12 -18.82 14.75
CA PRO A 62 5.06 -17.98 15.50
C PRO A 62 4.36 -17.09 16.53
N HIS A 63 3.21 -16.51 16.19
CA HIS A 63 2.38 -15.77 17.14
C HIS A 63 0.91 -15.71 16.67
N PRO A 64 -0.10 -15.86 17.56
CA PRO A 64 -1.51 -15.96 17.16
C PRO A 64 -2.09 -14.71 16.49
N ALA A 65 -1.44 -13.56 16.66
CA ALA A 65 -1.77 -12.32 15.98
C ALA A 65 -0.99 -12.10 14.68
N GLU A 66 -0.21 -13.06 14.19
CA GLU A 66 0.53 -12.94 12.93
C GLU A 66 -0.21 -13.66 11.80
N TRP A 67 -0.06 -13.17 10.57
CA TRP A 67 -0.76 -13.73 9.42
C TRP A 67 -0.02 -13.50 8.11
N LEU A 68 -0.32 -14.37 7.14
CA LEU A 68 0.01 -14.16 5.73
C LEU A 68 -1.14 -13.44 5.05
N LYS A 69 -0.83 -12.44 4.23
CA LYS A 69 -1.72 -11.76 3.29
C LYS A 69 -1.23 -12.01 1.87
N ARG A 70 -2.15 -12.26 0.93
CA ARG A 70 -1.85 -12.26 -0.50
C ARG A 70 -2.35 -10.97 -1.14
N THR A 71 -1.52 -10.29 -1.92
CA THR A 71 -1.91 -9.09 -2.66
C THR A 71 -2.66 -9.44 -3.93
N VAL A 72 -3.34 -8.46 -4.53
CA VAL A 72 -4.01 -8.63 -5.83
C VAL A 72 -3.02 -8.85 -6.98
N GLY A 73 -1.79 -8.32 -6.90
CA GLY A 73 -0.69 -8.65 -7.82
C GLY A 73 0.08 -9.91 -7.43
N ASN A 74 -0.50 -10.73 -6.55
CA ASN A 74 -0.08 -12.11 -6.28
C ASN A 74 1.20 -12.29 -5.44
N ASP A 75 1.61 -11.24 -4.71
CA ASP A 75 2.69 -11.33 -3.73
C ASP A 75 2.19 -11.83 -2.38
N TRP A 76 3.10 -12.38 -1.57
CA TRP A 76 2.83 -12.70 -0.18
C TRP A 76 3.46 -11.66 0.75
N VAL A 77 2.70 -11.25 1.76
CA VAL A 77 3.15 -10.38 2.84
C VAL A 77 2.90 -11.07 4.17
N TYR A 78 3.95 -11.25 4.97
CA TYR A 78 3.83 -11.77 6.34
C TYR A 78 3.78 -10.60 7.32
N TYR A 79 2.67 -10.46 8.03
CA TYR A 79 2.49 -9.44 9.05
C TYR A 79 2.91 -9.98 10.39
N SER A 80 4.07 -9.53 10.87
CA SER A 80 4.61 -9.87 12.18
C SER A 80 4.13 -8.88 13.24
N ALA A 81 3.79 -9.40 14.42
CA ALA A 81 3.44 -8.60 15.59
C ALA A 81 4.70 -8.00 16.25
N GLY A 82 5.88 -8.56 15.97
CA GLY A 82 7.19 -8.18 16.49
C GLY A 82 7.18 -7.79 17.97
N ASP A 83 8.02 -6.82 18.35
CA ASP A 83 7.95 -6.15 19.63
C ASP A 83 7.04 -4.91 19.50
N TYR A 84 5.71 -5.08 19.58
CA TYR A 84 4.65 -4.05 19.40
C TYR A 84 5.03 -2.56 19.57
N LYS A 85 5.82 -2.19 20.59
CA LYS A 85 6.30 -0.82 20.82
C LYS A 85 7.23 -0.31 19.70
N GLY A 86 8.19 -1.11 19.25
CA GLY A 86 9.16 -0.71 18.22
C GLY A 86 8.50 -0.47 16.87
N ILE A 87 7.61 -1.37 16.44
CA ILE A 87 6.99 -1.28 15.11
C ILE A 87 6.14 -0.01 14.98
N TYR A 88 5.28 0.27 15.96
CA TYR A 88 4.43 1.46 15.90
C TYR A 88 5.25 2.75 15.94
N ASP A 89 6.31 2.79 16.75
CA ASP A 89 7.17 3.95 16.83
C ASP A 89 7.94 4.22 15.52
N TYR A 90 8.35 3.18 14.80
CA TYR A 90 9.08 3.36 13.54
C TYR A 90 8.16 3.57 12.35
N PHE A 91 7.11 2.78 12.22
CA PHE A 91 6.32 2.68 11.00
C PHE A 91 4.92 3.26 11.14
N GLY A 92 4.47 3.59 12.36
CA GLY A 92 3.10 4.02 12.67
C GLY A 92 2.05 2.93 12.45
N GLU A 93 2.49 1.67 12.41
CA GLU A 93 1.67 0.47 12.24
C GLU A 93 1.94 -0.50 13.38
N TYR A 94 0.96 -1.32 13.75
CA TYR A 94 1.13 -2.32 14.82
C TYR A 94 1.73 -3.64 14.33
N TYR A 95 1.83 -3.82 13.02
CA TYR A 95 2.35 -5.04 12.41
C TYR A 95 3.39 -4.68 11.35
N PHE A 96 4.52 -5.38 11.39
CA PHE A 96 5.59 -5.19 10.45
C PHE A 96 5.38 -6.08 9.21
N PRO A 97 5.33 -5.52 7.99
CA PRO A 97 5.16 -6.30 6.77
C PRO A 97 6.51 -6.84 6.28
N TYR A 98 6.73 -8.14 6.40
CA TYR A 98 7.79 -8.86 5.68
C TYR A 98 7.28 -9.21 4.27
N LEU A 99 8.02 -8.77 3.26
CA LEU A 99 7.62 -8.86 1.85
C LEU A 99 8.31 -10.06 1.20
N SER A 100 7.60 -10.82 0.35
CA SER A 100 8.17 -11.97 -0.36
C SER A 100 9.11 -11.59 -1.52
N TYR A 101 9.49 -10.31 -1.61
CA TYR A 101 10.33 -9.73 -2.64
C TYR A 101 11.32 -8.73 -2.02
N PRO A 102 12.45 -8.45 -2.69
CA PRO A 102 13.41 -7.45 -2.22
C PRO A 102 12.76 -6.07 -2.08
N SER A 103 12.96 -5.43 -0.92
CA SER A 103 12.49 -4.07 -0.62
C SER A 103 13.52 -3.33 0.24
N ASN A 104 13.21 -2.11 0.67
CA ASN A 104 14.07 -1.24 1.47
C ASN A 104 13.98 -1.51 3.00
N SER A 105 13.69 -2.75 3.40
CA SER A 105 13.57 -3.11 4.82
C SER A 105 14.91 -2.95 5.56
N ILE A 106 14.85 -2.31 6.72
CA ILE A 106 15.96 -2.18 7.68
C ILE A 106 15.79 -3.07 8.91
N ILE A 107 14.73 -3.89 8.94
CA ILE A 107 14.49 -4.88 9.98
C ILE A 107 14.95 -6.24 9.45
N ASP A 108 15.69 -6.98 10.28
CA ASP A 108 16.17 -8.32 9.96
C ASP A 108 15.04 -9.35 10.06
N GLY A 109 15.23 -10.47 9.37
CA GLY A 109 14.32 -11.61 9.39
C GLY A 109 13.76 -11.94 8.02
N ASP A 110 13.47 -13.22 7.83
CA ASP A 110 12.76 -13.72 6.65
C ASP A 110 11.80 -14.81 7.12
N PRO A 111 10.57 -14.46 7.50
CA PRO A 111 9.57 -15.44 7.95
C PRO A 111 9.19 -16.41 6.83
N PHE A 112 9.50 -16.13 5.56
CA PHE A 112 9.23 -17.06 4.46
C PHE A 112 10.14 -18.30 4.46
N ASN A 113 11.25 -18.27 5.21
CA ASN A 113 12.09 -19.44 5.47
C ASN A 113 11.65 -20.23 6.71
N ASP A 114 10.68 -19.73 7.48
CA ASP A 114 10.15 -20.45 8.64
C ASP A 114 9.29 -21.64 8.16
N GLN A 115 9.54 -22.82 8.75
CA GLN A 115 8.84 -24.04 8.38
C GLN A 115 7.32 -23.94 8.58
N SER A 116 6.85 -23.22 9.60
CA SER A 116 5.42 -23.00 9.85
C SER A 116 4.74 -22.21 8.73
N VAL A 117 5.43 -21.20 8.19
CA VAL A 117 4.97 -20.36 7.08
C VAL A 117 4.99 -21.13 5.76
N ILE A 118 6.06 -21.90 5.51
CA ILE A 118 6.16 -22.79 4.34
C ILE A 118 5.02 -23.81 4.35
N LEU A 119 4.77 -24.45 5.49
CA LEU A 119 3.69 -25.43 5.64
C LEU A 119 2.31 -24.79 5.47
N ALA A 120 2.09 -23.57 5.96
CA ALA A 120 0.83 -22.85 5.77
C ALA A 120 0.53 -22.55 4.29
N LYS A 121 1.56 -22.23 3.48
CA LYS A 121 1.39 -22.05 2.03
C LYS A 121 1.07 -23.38 1.33
N LYS A 122 1.76 -24.46 1.72
CA LYS A 122 1.52 -25.82 1.17
C LYS A 122 0.13 -26.35 1.55
N SER A 123 -0.35 -26.05 2.76
CA SER A 123 -1.64 -26.54 3.25
C SER A 123 -2.82 -25.94 2.48
N LEU A 124 -2.67 -24.78 1.83
CA LEU A 124 -3.68 -24.26 0.92
C LEU A 124 -3.93 -25.19 -0.29
N GLN A 125 -2.88 -25.78 -0.85
CA GLN A 125 -3.02 -26.74 -1.96
C GLN A 125 -3.73 -28.01 -1.49
N ALA A 126 -3.32 -28.54 -0.33
CA ALA A 126 -3.97 -29.71 0.28
C ALA A 126 -5.45 -29.44 0.60
N LEU A 127 -5.76 -28.24 1.10
CA LEU A 127 -7.13 -27.81 1.35
C LEU A 127 -7.98 -27.84 0.07
N ARG A 128 -7.46 -27.30 -1.04
CA ARG A 128 -8.20 -27.30 -2.32
C ARG A 128 -8.47 -28.70 -2.83
N ALA A 129 -7.48 -29.58 -2.79
CA ALA A 129 -7.66 -30.99 -3.16
C ALA A 129 -8.74 -31.65 -2.29
N ARG A 130 -8.71 -31.41 -0.97
CA ARG A 130 -9.72 -31.93 -0.06
C ARG A 130 -11.13 -31.38 -0.33
N ILE A 131 -11.24 -30.10 -0.65
CA ILE A 131 -12.53 -29.49 -1.03
C ILE A 131 -13.05 -30.13 -2.32
N ASP A 132 -12.20 -30.41 -3.31
CA ASP A 132 -12.59 -31.03 -4.58
C ASP A 132 -13.16 -32.45 -4.39
N GLU A 133 -12.54 -33.25 -3.52
CA GLU A 133 -13.09 -34.56 -3.12
C GLU A 133 -14.46 -34.41 -2.45
N LEU A 134 -14.57 -33.46 -1.51
CA LEU A 134 -15.76 -33.29 -0.68
C LEU A 134 -16.90 -32.59 -1.40
N ILE A 135 -16.66 -31.88 -2.52
CA ILE A 135 -17.69 -31.10 -3.21
C ILE A 135 -18.74 -32.00 -3.87
N SER A 136 -18.37 -33.23 -4.22
CA SER A 136 -19.27 -34.26 -4.75
C SER A 136 -20.41 -34.56 -3.76
N GLY A 137 -21.65 -34.56 -4.25
CA GLY A 137 -22.86 -34.77 -3.43
C GLY A 137 -23.73 -33.53 -3.18
N PRO A 138 -24.95 -33.70 -2.67
CA PRO A 138 -25.91 -32.62 -2.45
C PRO A 138 -25.42 -31.65 -1.37
N LYS A 139 -25.43 -30.35 -1.69
CA LYS A 139 -25.01 -29.25 -0.79
C LYS A 139 -25.89 -28.03 -1.03
N PRO A 140 -26.04 -27.14 -0.03
CA PRO A 140 -26.63 -25.82 -0.23
C PRO A 140 -25.96 -25.09 -1.40
N LYS A 141 -26.76 -24.40 -2.21
CA LYS A 141 -26.30 -23.73 -3.44
C LYS A 141 -25.18 -22.71 -3.14
N SER A 142 -25.36 -21.88 -2.11
CA SER A 142 -24.38 -20.88 -1.67
C SER A 142 -23.02 -21.49 -1.35
N LEU A 143 -23.02 -22.58 -0.56
CA LEU A 143 -21.83 -23.33 -0.20
C LEU A 143 -21.14 -23.94 -1.41
N LYS A 144 -21.90 -24.64 -2.27
CA LYS A 144 -21.35 -25.27 -3.48
C LYS A 144 -20.70 -24.23 -4.39
N GLU A 145 -21.37 -23.11 -4.64
CA GLU A 145 -20.83 -22.03 -5.46
C GLU A 145 -19.54 -21.43 -4.88
N PHE A 146 -19.48 -21.24 -3.56
CA PHE A 146 -18.27 -20.76 -2.89
C PHE A 146 -17.10 -21.74 -3.04
N LEU A 147 -17.32 -23.01 -2.71
CA LEU A 147 -16.28 -24.05 -2.81
C LEU A 147 -15.78 -24.23 -4.24
N THR A 148 -16.66 -24.18 -5.25
CA THR A 148 -16.27 -24.19 -6.66
C THR A 148 -15.36 -23.01 -7.01
N ARG A 149 -15.62 -21.81 -6.49
CA ARG A 149 -14.73 -20.65 -6.70
C ARG A 149 -13.36 -20.85 -6.05
N VAL A 150 -13.33 -21.40 -4.83
CA VAL A 150 -12.07 -21.68 -4.10
C VAL A 150 -11.19 -22.68 -4.85
N ILE A 151 -11.77 -23.75 -5.41
CA ILE A 151 -11.03 -24.76 -6.19
C ILE A 151 -10.47 -24.14 -7.48
N ARG A 152 -11.27 -23.31 -8.19
CA ARG A 152 -10.87 -22.70 -9.47
C ARG A 152 -9.70 -21.73 -9.36
N ASN A 153 -9.48 -21.12 -8.20
CA ASN A 153 -8.43 -20.12 -8.00
C ASN A 153 -7.11 -20.75 -7.54
N ASP A 154 -6.59 -21.75 -8.25
CA ASP A 154 -5.28 -22.34 -7.95
C ASP A 154 -4.11 -21.36 -8.16
N GLU A 155 -2.88 -21.79 -7.85
CA GLU A 155 -1.68 -20.93 -7.95
C GLU A 155 -1.43 -20.41 -9.38
N GLU A 156 -1.68 -21.23 -10.40
CA GLU A 156 -1.52 -20.82 -11.78
C GLU A 156 -2.58 -19.81 -12.21
N THR A 157 -3.82 -20.01 -11.77
CA THR A 157 -4.94 -19.09 -12.04
C THR A 157 -4.71 -17.75 -11.36
N LEU A 158 -4.24 -17.74 -10.11
CA LEU A 158 -3.93 -16.51 -9.39
C LEU A 158 -2.75 -15.76 -10.01
N ARG A 159 -1.71 -16.47 -10.50
CA ARG A 159 -0.64 -15.85 -11.29
C ARG A 159 -1.16 -15.22 -12.57
N ARG A 160 -1.97 -15.95 -13.35
CA ARG A 160 -2.58 -15.42 -14.58
C ARG A 160 -3.46 -14.20 -14.31
N ARG A 161 -4.17 -14.17 -13.17
CA ARG A 161 -4.96 -13.01 -12.76
C ARG A 161 -4.09 -11.79 -12.43
N ALA A 162 -2.95 -11.96 -11.77
CA ALA A 162 -2.00 -10.86 -11.59
C ALA A 162 -1.42 -10.38 -12.92
N ASP A 163 -1.10 -11.28 -13.86
CA ASP A 163 -0.66 -10.89 -15.20
C ASP A 163 -1.74 -10.08 -15.95
N GLN A 164 -3.02 -10.46 -15.80
CA GLN A 164 -4.15 -9.69 -16.33
C GLN A 164 -4.25 -8.30 -15.70
N LEU A 165 -4.11 -8.18 -14.37
CA LEU A 165 -4.06 -6.89 -13.70
C LEU A 165 -2.97 -6.00 -14.29
N HIS A 166 -1.73 -6.52 -14.37
CA HIS A 166 -0.60 -5.80 -14.94
C HIS A 166 -0.83 -5.39 -16.40
N HIS A 167 -1.46 -6.26 -17.19
CA HIS A 167 -1.82 -5.96 -18.58
C HIS A 167 -2.84 -4.82 -18.67
N PHE A 168 -3.91 -4.84 -17.88
CA PHE A 168 -4.93 -3.79 -17.90
C PHE A 168 -4.36 -2.42 -17.52
N ILE A 169 -3.40 -2.41 -16.61
CA ILE A 169 -2.78 -1.17 -16.14
C ILE A 169 -1.55 -0.75 -16.94
N GLY A 170 -1.06 -1.60 -17.84
CA GLY A 170 0.09 -1.33 -18.70
C GLY A 170 1.44 -1.46 -18.02
N GLY A 171 1.54 -2.24 -16.93
CA GLY A 171 2.79 -2.47 -16.21
C GLY A 171 2.59 -2.96 -14.78
N GLN A 172 3.68 -3.09 -14.04
CA GLN A 172 3.63 -3.38 -12.60
C GLN A 172 3.54 -2.08 -11.78
N VAL A 173 2.82 -2.14 -10.67
CA VAL A 173 2.88 -1.08 -9.66
C VAL A 173 4.04 -1.39 -8.74
N THR A 174 5.20 -0.80 -9.00
CA THR A 174 6.45 -1.07 -8.27
C THR A 174 6.51 -0.39 -6.90
N VAL A 175 5.63 0.58 -6.65
CA VAL A 175 5.62 1.38 -5.43
C VAL A 175 4.23 2.00 -5.21
N LEU A 176 3.72 1.90 -3.98
CA LEU A 176 2.50 2.55 -3.50
C LEU A 176 2.84 3.69 -2.53
N PRO A 177 2.08 4.81 -2.51
CA PRO A 177 2.27 5.86 -1.52
C PRO A 177 2.26 5.29 -0.10
N PRO A 178 3.13 5.72 0.83
CA PRO A 178 3.13 5.22 2.21
C PRO A 178 1.75 5.37 2.88
N ASP A 179 1.00 6.39 2.49
CA ASP A 179 -0.35 6.68 2.97
C ASP A 179 -1.37 5.59 2.59
N THR A 180 -1.12 4.74 1.59
CA THR A 180 -2.03 3.61 1.29
C THR A 180 -2.14 2.62 2.45
N ARG A 181 -1.25 2.71 3.44
CA ARG A 181 -1.43 2.04 4.73
C ARG A 181 -2.80 2.32 5.35
N HIS A 182 -3.39 3.50 5.14
CA HIS A 182 -4.71 3.87 5.67
C HIS A 182 -5.83 2.95 5.21
N VAL A 183 -5.63 2.21 4.11
CA VAL A 183 -6.59 1.24 3.56
C VAL A 183 -5.97 -0.16 3.46
N ASP A 184 -4.99 -0.48 4.32
CA ASP A 184 -4.26 -1.76 4.33
C ASP A 184 -3.66 -2.11 2.95
N TYR A 185 -3.28 -1.10 2.17
CA TYR A 185 -2.78 -1.25 0.79
C TYR A 185 -3.80 -1.91 -0.18
N GLU A 186 -5.09 -1.97 0.19
CA GLU A 186 -6.20 -2.47 -0.65
C GLU A 186 -6.71 -1.35 -1.57
N VAL A 187 -5.95 -1.06 -2.63
CA VAL A 187 -6.28 -0.03 -3.61
C VAL A 187 -6.54 -0.62 -5.00
N ILE A 188 -7.41 0.02 -5.76
CA ILE A 188 -7.57 -0.23 -7.20
C ILE A 188 -6.57 0.66 -7.96
N PRO A 189 -5.58 0.11 -8.68
CA PRO A 189 -4.59 0.92 -9.38
C PRO A 189 -5.13 1.42 -10.73
N ILE A 190 -5.14 2.74 -10.92
CA ILE A 190 -5.45 3.41 -12.18
C ILE A 190 -4.20 4.17 -12.60
N ILE A 191 -3.71 3.95 -13.82
CA ILE A 191 -2.50 4.62 -14.31
C ILE A 191 -2.94 5.78 -15.19
N VAL A 192 -2.70 6.99 -14.70
CA VAL A 192 -3.04 8.26 -15.33
C VAL A 192 -1.87 8.90 -16.06
N ALA A 193 -0.64 8.46 -15.76
CA ALA A 193 0.57 8.85 -16.48
C ALA A 193 1.61 7.74 -16.41
N ASP A 194 2.44 7.66 -17.45
CA ASP A 194 3.60 6.77 -17.55
C ASP A 194 4.90 7.56 -17.30
N GLY A 195 5.96 6.86 -16.88
CA GLY A 195 7.29 7.46 -16.74
C GLY A 195 7.45 8.36 -15.52
N CYS A 196 8.51 9.19 -15.52
CA CYS A 196 8.78 10.14 -14.43
C CYS A 196 9.59 11.35 -14.90
N LEU A 197 9.35 12.52 -14.29
CA LEU A 197 10.04 13.77 -14.63
C LEU A 197 11.56 13.77 -14.33
N TYR A 198 12.01 13.11 -13.26
CA TYR A 198 13.33 13.40 -12.68
C TYR A 198 14.43 12.36 -12.89
N HIS A 199 14.09 11.12 -13.29
CA HIS A 199 15.07 10.05 -13.52
C HIS A 199 16.22 9.96 -12.49
N CYS A 200 15.90 10.15 -11.20
CA CYS A 200 16.90 10.29 -10.13
C CYS A 200 17.84 9.07 -10.08
N GLY A 201 19.14 9.32 -9.86
CA GLY A 201 20.18 8.28 -9.95
C GLY A 201 20.10 7.17 -8.90
N PHE A 202 19.43 7.40 -7.77
CA PHE A 202 19.22 6.41 -6.71
C PHE A 202 17.98 5.52 -6.94
N CYS A 203 17.09 5.92 -7.86
CA CYS A 203 15.75 5.35 -7.94
C CYS A 203 15.77 3.99 -8.64
N ARG A 204 15.33 2.94 -7.92
CA ARG A 204 15.29 1.56 -8.44
C ARG A 204 13.90 1.10 -8.88
N VAL A 205 12.88 1.94 -8.70
CA VAL A 205 11.47 1.59 -8.96
C VAL A 205 10.94 2.14 -10.28
N LYS A 206 11.69 3.03 -10.95
CA LYS A 206 11.28 3.71 -12.19
C LYS A 206 11.63 2.91 -13.44
N THR A 207 10.82 3.06 -14.48
CA THR A 207 10.97 2.38 -15.77
C THR A 207 12.04 3.00 -16.68
N GLY A 208 12.53 4.20 -16.36
CA GLY A 208 13.43 4.99 -17.22
C GLY A 208 12.73 5.67 -18.39
N GLN A 209 11.39 5.61 -18.46
CA GLN A 209 10.58 6.28 -19.49
C GLN A 209 10.27 7.73 -19.12
N ASP A 210 10.25 8.60 -20.11
CA ASP A 210 9.85 9.99 -19.94
C ASP A 210 8.38 10.12 -19.55
N PHE A 211 8.09 11.16 -18.77
CA PHE A 211 6.76 11.41 -18.26
C PHE A 211 5.76 11.67 -19.40
N THR A 212 4.66 10.92 -19.43
CA THR A 212 3.58 11.11 -20.41
C THR A 212 2.22 10.85 -19.77
N PRO A 213 1.33 11.87 -19.68
CA PRO A 213 -0.05 11.66 -19.28
C PRO A 213 -0.77 10.71 -20.24
N ARG A 214 -1.59 9.81 -19.69
CA ARG A 214 -2.42 8.91 -20.51
C ARG A 214 -3.65 9.63 -21.02
N ALA A 215 -4.10 9.24 -22.22
CA ALA A 215 -5.32 9.79 -22.78
C ALA A 215 -6.55 9.37 -21.94
N PRO A 216 -7.56 10.26 -21.78
CA PRO A 216 -8.82 9.96 -21.11
C PRO A 216 -9.46 8.61 -21.48
N LYS A 217 -9.45 8.26 -22.77
CA LYS A 217 -10.01 7.00 -23.28
C LYS A 217 -9.29 5.76 -22.72
N ASP A 218 -7.98 5.85 -22.50
CA ASP A 218 -7.16 4.74 -22.02
C ASP A 218 -7.39 4.53 -20.51
N VAL A 219 -7.47 5.63 -19.75
CA VAL A 219 -7.86 5.62 -18.33
C VAL A 219 -9.27 5.03 -18.16
N MET A 220 -10.22 5.45 -18.99
CA MET A 220 -11.59 4.92 -18.95
C MET A 220 -11.68 3.44 -19.34
N ARG A 221 -10.91 2.99 -20.34
CA ARG A 221 -10.81 1.57 -20.70
C ARG A 221 -10.28 0.75 -19.51
N GLN A 222 -9.19 1.21 -18.91
CA GLN A 222 -8.57 0.57 -17.75
C GLN A 222 -9.59 0.38 -16.61
N MET A 223 -10.34 1.43 -16.24
CA MET A 223 -11.36 1.33 -15.18
C MET A 223 -12.43 0.28 -15.49
N LYS A 224 -12.90 0.20 -16.74
CA LYS A 224 -13.90 -0.79 -17.16
C LYS A 224 -13.37 -2.23 -17.14
N GLU A 225 -12.10 -2.43 -17.49
CA GLU A 225 -11.44 -3.74 -17.35
C GLU A 225 -11.26 -4.10 -15.87
N LEU A 226 -10.79 -3.17 -15.03
CA LEU A 226 -10.61 -3.37 -13.60
C LEU A 226 -11.93 -3.68 -12.88
N LYS A 227 -13.03 -3.01 -13.22
CA LYS A 227 -14.36 -3.30 -12.67
C LYS A 227 -14.75 -4.76 -12.93
N ARG A 228 -14.57 -5.24 -14.17
CA ARG A 228 -14.85 -6.63 -14.56
C ARG A 228 -13.90 -7.61 -13.87
N PHE A 229 -12.63 -7.25 -13.77
CA PHE A 229 -11.60 -8.05 -13.11
C PHE A 229 -11.88 -8.30 -11.63
N LEU A 230 -12.25 -7.24 -10.90
CA LEU A 230 -12.58 -7.30 -9.47
C LEU A 230 -13.91 -8.03 -9.24
N GLY A 231 -14.85 -7.93 -10.18
CA GLY A 231 -16.07 -8.73 -10.18
C GLY A 231 -16.86 -8.58 -8.88
N ARG A 232 -17.09 -9.70 -8.18
CA ARG A 232 -17.87 -9.70 -6.93
C ARG A 232 -17.12 -9.02 -5.80
N ASP A 233 -15.79 -9.06 -5.84
CA ASP A 233 -14.96 -8.52 -4.77
C ASP A 233 -14.82 -7.00 -4.82
N LEU A 234 -15.29 -6.34 -5.90
CA LEU A 234 -15.34 -4.89 -5.98
C LEU A 234 -16.04 -4.25 -4.77
N HIS A 235 -17.04 -4.95 -4.20
CA HIS A 235 -17.75 -4.51 -3.00
C HIS A 235 -16.85 -4.37 -1.76
N ASN A 236 -15.65 -4.95 -1.76
CA ASN A 236 -14.64 -4.84 -0.72
C ASN A 236 -13.58 -3.77 -1.00
N TYR A 237 -13.79 -2.91 -2.00
CA TYR A 237 -12.90 -1.80 -2.32
C TYR A 237 -13.64 -0.47 -2.18
N ASN A 238 -12.92 0.53 -1.66
CA ASN A 238 -13.35 1.93 -1.60
C ASN A 238 -12.19 2.90 -1.84
N ALA A 239 -11.09 2.41 -2.40
CA ALA A 239 -9.86 3.16 -2.51
C ALA A 239 -9.22 2.99 -3.88
N ILE A 240 -8.71 4.09 -4.43
CA ILE A 240 -7.96 4.10 -5.69
C ILE A 240 -6.57 4.66 -5.49
N PHE A 241 -5.65 4.14 -6.29
CA PHE A 241 -4.33 4.72 -6.47
C PHE A 241 -4.22 5.24 -7.90
N LEU A 242 -4.08 6.55 -8.07
CA LEU A 242 -3.76 7.18 -9.34
C LEU A 242 -2.22 7.16 -9.51
N GLY A 243 -1.71 6.21 -10.31
CA GLY A 243 -0.27 6.02 -10.60
C GLY A 243 0.13 6.55 -11.99
N GLN A 244 1.39 6.53 -12.44
CA GLN A 244 2.68 6.13 -11.84
C GLN A 244 3.51 7.36 -11.39
N HIS A 245 4.43 7.13 -10.44
CA HIS A 245 5.52 8.01 -9.91
C HIS A 245 5.26 9.49 -9.63
N ASP A 246 4.72 10.26 -10.57
CA ASP A 246 4.38 11.69 -10.42
C ASP A 246 3.03 12.00 -11.05
N ALA A 247 2.02 11.23 -10.64
CA ALA A 247 0.66 11.34 -11.15
C ALA A 247 0.06 12.73 -10.96
N LEU A 248 0.52 13.51 -9.96
CA LEU A 248 0.12 14.91 -9.80
C LEU A 248 0.41 15.75 -11.06
N SER A 249 1.50 15.42 -11.77
CA SER A 249 1.88 16.09 -13.02
C SER A 249 0.99 15.72 -14.22
N ALA A 250 0.04 14.79 -14.07
CA ALA A 250 -0.87 14.40 -15.17
C ALA A 250 -1.84 15.54 -15.56
N GLY A 251 -1.95 16.57 -14.72
CA GLY A 251 -2.77 17.74 -14.96
C GLY A 251 -4.21 17.58 -14.48
N ARG A 252 -4.88 18.74 -14.33
CA ARG A 252 -6.20 18.85 -13.73
C ARG A 252 -7.26 18.00 -14.43
N GLU A 253 -7.34 18.09 -15.75
CA GLU A 253 -8.37 17.41 -16.55
C GLU A 253 -8.32 15.89 -16.36
N VAL A 254 -7.12 15.29 -16.37
CA VAL A 254 -6.95 13.84 -16.22
C VAL A 254 -7.28 13.38 -14.81
N LEU A 255 -6.84 14.13 -13.79
CA LEU A 255 -7.09 13.78 -12.39
C LEU A 255 -8.55 13.94 -11.99
N GLU A 256 -9.22 15.00 -12.44
CA GLU A 256 -10.66 15.21 -12.22
C GLU A 256 -11.49 14.10 -12.87
N LEU A 257 -11.22 13.82 -14.15
CA LEU A 257 -11.86 12.73 -14.86
C LEU A 257 -11.64 11.41 -14.13
N ALA A 258 -10.40 11.12 -13.71
CA ALA A 258 -10.08 9.86 -13.06
C ALA A 258 -10.80 9.70 -11.72
N ALA A 259 -10.82 10.76 -10.89
CA ALA A 259 -11.50 10.75 -9.60
C ALA A 259 -13.02 10.58 -9.77
N GLU A 260 -13.65 11.41 -10.60
CA GLU A 260 -15.10 11.36 -10.86
C GLU A 260 -15.52 9.98 -11.38
N ARG A 261 -14.85 9.51 -12.44
CA ARG A 261 -15.21 8.26 -13.11
C ARG A 261 -14.88 7.04 -12.29
N ALA A 262 -13.82 7.05 -11.51
CA ALA A 262 -13.53 5.95 -10.60
C ALA A 262 -14.65 5.78 -9.56
N TYR A 263 -15.13 6.88 -8.97
CA TYR A 263 -16.20 6.81 -7.97
C TYR A 263 -17.47 6.18 -8.53
N GLU A 264 -17.87 6.60 -9.74
CA GLU A 264 -19.04 6.09 -10.45
C GLU A 264 -18.85 4.63 -10.92
N ILE A 265 -17.77 4.36 -11.64
CA ILE A 265 -17.53 3.05 -12.27
C ILE A 265 -17.35 1.97 -11.21
N PHE A 266 -16.59 2.25 -10.15
CA PHE A 266 -16.36 1.29 -9.07
C PHE A 266 -17.48 1.26 -8.04
N GLU A 267 -18.50 2.10 -8.18
CA GLU A 267 -19.70 2.12 -7.34
C GLU A 267 -19.35 2.26 -5.85
N PHE A 268 -18.44 3.19 -5.50
CA PHE A 268 -17.97 3.31 -4.12
C PHE A 268 -19.05 3.69 -3.11
N GLU A 269 -20.12 4.36 -3.54
CA GLU A 269 -21.32 4.57 -2.71
C GLU A 269 -21.95 3.24 -2.25
N ARG A 270 -21.80 2.17 -3.04
CA ARG A 270 -22.30 0.82 -2.76
C ARG A 270 -21.24 -0.10 -2.17
N SER A 271 -20.06 0.41 -1.82
CA SER A 271 -19.03 -0.39 -1.16
C SER A 271 -19.51 -0.87 0.21
N HIS A 272 -19.06 -2.06 0.64
CA HIS A 272 -19.25 -2.49 2.03
C HIS A 272 -18.46 -1.56 2.97
N LEU A 273 -17.28 -1.14 2.53
CA LEU A 273 -16.39 -0.27 3.28
C LEU A 273 -16.90 1.18 3.25
N ARG A 274 -16.71 1.89 4.35
CA ARG A 274 -17.14 3.29 4.52
C ARG A 274 -16.05 4.25 4.09
N GLY A 275 -16.50 5.41 3.60
CA GLY A 275 -15.62 6.44 3.03
C GLY A 275 -15.08 6.02 1.66
N ALA A 276 -14.40 6.94 0.99
CA ALA A 276 -13.65 6.66 -0.21
C ALA A 276 -12.27 7.32 -0.12
N TYR A 277 -11.25 6.66 -0.69
CA TYR A 277 -9.87 7.11 -0.58
C TYR A 277 -9.20 7.25 -1.94
N LEU A 278 -8.43 8.31 -2.13
CA LEU A 278 -7.65 8.55 -3.34
C LEU A 278 -6.20 8.76 -2.95
N PHE A 279 -5.29 7.99 -3.55
CA PHE A 279 -3.86 8.10 -3.31
C PHE A 279 -3.13 8.46 -4.61
N LEU A 280 -2.14 9.34 -4.54
CA LEU A 280 -1.22 9.59 -5.64
C LEU A 280 0.16 10.04 -5.17
N PHE A 281 1.13 9.97 -6.09
CA PHE A 281 2.43 10.59 -5.90
C PHE A 281 2.51 11.95 -6.58
N GLY A 282 3.34 12.82 -6.00
CA GLY A 282 3.77 14.07 -6.58
C GLY A 282 5.29 14.26 -6.49
N SER A 283 5.76 15.31 -7.16
CA SER A 283 7.15 15.78 -7.17
C SER A 283 7.22 17.25 -6.77
N VAL A 284 8.43 17.79 -6.66
CA VAL A 284 8.63 19.20 -6.32
C VAL A 284 7.98 20.11 -7.36
N ASP A 285 8.24 19.87 -8.65
CA ASP A 285 7.71 20.70 -9.73
C ASP A 285 6.21 20.48 -9.91
N SER A 286 5.70 19.24 -9.80
CA SER A 286 4.25 19.03 -9.92
C SER A 286 3.48 19.66 -8.77
N MET A 287 4.05 19.68 -7.56
CA MET A 287 3.47 20.40 -6.43
C MET A 287 3.43 21.90 -6.69
N ILE A 288 4.55 22.53 -7.08
CA ILE A 288 4.63 23.98 -7.33
C ILE A 288 3.69 24.43 -8.45
N HIS A 289 3.67 23.70 -9.57
CA HIS A 289 2.93 24.11 -10.77
C HIS A 289 1.46 23.71 -10.75
N SER A 290 1.03 22.85 -9.82
CA SER A 290 -0.40 22.50 -9.69
C SER A 290 -1.22 23.73 -9.34
N GLU A 291 -2.24 24.03 -10.14
CA GLU A 291 -3.13 25.17 -9.90
C GLU A 291 -4.03 24.93 -8.67
N GLU A 292 -4.47 26.01 -8.01
CA GLU A 292 -5.42 25.91 -6.88
C GLU A 292 -6.73 25.19 -7.28
N GLY A 293 -7.20 25.43 -8.51
CA GLY A 293 -8.42 24.81 -9.03
C GLY A 293 -8.37 23.27 -9.03
N LEU A 294 -7.18 22.66 -9.13
CA LEU A 294 -7.03 21.21 -8.98
C LEU A 294 -7.36 20.76 -7.55
N PHE A 295 -6.77 21.40 -6.54
CA PHE A 295 -6.99 21.04 -5.14
C PHE A 295 -8.42 21.36 -4.69
N GLU A 296 -9.00 22.45 -5.19
CA GLU A 296 -10.42 22.76 -5.01
C GLU A 296 -11.28 21.61 -5.55
N SER A 297 -11.09 21.18 -6.80
CA SER A 297 -11.85 20.05 -7.36
C SER A 297 -11.65 18.74 -6.60
N LEU A 298 -10.41 18.38 -6.27
CA LEU A 298 -10.10 17.18 -5.49
C LEU A 298 -10.81 17.19 -4.12
N SER A 299 -10.91 18.37 -3.48
CA SER A 299 -11.60 18.52 -2.20
C SER A 299 -13.14 18.44 -2.31
N HIS A 300 -13.71 18.66 -3.50
CA HIS A 300 -15.15 18.53 -3.72
C HIS A 300 -15.57 17.07 -3.95
N PHE A 301 -14.68 16.24 -4.48
CA PHE A 301 -14.97 14.82 -4.64
C PHE A 301 -15.20 14.12 -3.29
N PRO A 302 -15.93 12.98 -3.27
CA PRO A 302 -16.23 12.21 -2.06
C PRO A 302 -15.02 11.43 -1.50
N PHE A 303 -13.80 11.75 -1.94
CA PHE A 303 -12.57 11.09 -1.48
C PHE A 303 -11.90 11.86 -0.35
N SER A 304 -11.35 11.12 0.61
CA SER A 304 -10.18 11.56 1.37
C SER A 304 -8.94 11.35 0.50
N THR A 305 -8.30 12.43 0.10
CA THR A 305 -7.21 12.43 -0.87
C THR A 305 -5.85 12.55 -0.17
N TYR A 306 -4.94 11.65 -0.50
CA TYR A 306 -3.57 11.59 0.03
C TYR A 306 -2.56 11.76 -1.10
N ILE A 307 -1.68 12.74 -0.97
CA ILE A 307 -0.64 13.05 -1.96
C ILE A 307 0.73 12.89 -1.28
N ASN A 308 1.52 11.92 -1.71
CA ASN A 308 2.88 11.77 -1.21
C ASN A 308 3.88 12.44 -2.17
N VAL A 309 4.61 13.44 -1.70
CA VAL A 309 5.55 14.21 -2.52
C VAL A 309 7.00 13.78 -2.25
N GLY A 310 7.71 13.39 -3.30
CA GLY A 310 9.15 13.15 -3.23
C GLY A 310 9.94 14.46 -3.12
N LEU A 311 10.46 14.77 -1.93
CA LEU A 311 11.40 15.88 -1.68
C LEU A 311 12.87 15.42 -1.61
N GLU A 312 13.12 14.24 -1.06
CA GLU A 312 14.40 13.51 -1.00
C GLU A 312 15.41 14.13 -0.04
N SER A 313 15.71 15.43 -0.12
CA SER A 313 16.65 16.12 0.78
C SER A 313 16.54 17.64 0.70
N ASN A 314 16.69 18.36 1.81
CA ASN A 314 16.83 19.83 1.83
C ASN A 314 18.30 20.30 1.80
N ASP A 315 19.24 19.37 1.63
CA ASP A 315 20.68 19.64 1.52
C ASP A 315 21.16 19.58 0.06
N PRO A 316 21.81 20.64 -0.46
CA PRO A 316 22.18 20.72 -1.88
C PRO A 316 23.21 19.65 -2.29
N LYS A 317 24.19 19.35 -1.43
CA LYS A 317 25.19 18.30 -1.70
C LYS A 317 24.55 16.93 -1.82
N THR A 318 23.52 16.68 -1.01
CA THR A 318 22.76 15.44 -1.07
C THR A 318 21.91 15.35 -2.33
N LEU A 319 21.24 16.44 -2.73
CA LEU A 319 20.49 16.47 -4.00
C LEU A 319 21.39 16.18 -5.20
N GLU A 320 22.59 16.76 -5.21
CA GLU A 320 23.62 16.48 -6.22
C GLU A 320 24.05 15.01 -6.20
N ALA A 321 24.37 14.46 -5.01
CA ALA A 321 24.76 13.06 -4.85
C ALA A 321 23.66 12.08 -5.32
N LEU A 322 22.39 12.42 -5.08
CA LEU A 322 21.22 11.65 -5.53
C LEU A 322 20.90 11.86 -7.02
N LYS A 323 21.59 12.80 -7.69
CA LYS A 323 21.29 13.27 -9.04
C LYS A 323 19.83 13.67 -9.21
N LYS A 324 19.27 14.37 -8.21
CA LYS A 324 17.91 14.90 -8.29
C LYS A 324 17.96 16.30 -8.93
N PRO A 325 17.27 16.53 -10.06
CA PRO A 325 17.37 17.77 -10.83
C PRO A 325 16.48 18.88 -10.25
N VAL A 326 16.62 19.21 -8.96
CA VAL A 326 15.86 20.27 -8.28
C VAL A 326 16.76 21.12 -7.40
N SER A 327 16.45 22.42 -7.29
CA SER A 327 17.14 23.30 -6.36
C SER A 327 16.51 23.25 -4.95
N VAL A 328 17.28 23.67 -3.94
CA VAL A 328 16.81 23.73 -2.56
C VAL A 328 15.70 24.77 -2.39
N GLU A 329 15.74 25.86 -3.17
CA GLU A 329 14.73 26.92 -3.18
C GLU A 329 13.37 26.38 -3.63
N LYS A 330 13.33 25.68 -4.77
CA LYS A 330 12.13 25.00 -5.25
C LYS A 330 11.60 23.99 -4.23
N LEU A 331 12.49 23.21 -3.62
CA LEU A 331 12.07 22.24 -2.62
C LEU A 331 11.40 22.91 -1.41
N ARG A 332 11.95 24.03 -0.93
CA ARG A 332 11.38 24.81 0.18
C ARG A 332 10.05 25.46 -0.20
N GLU A 333 9.91 25.90 -1.45
CA GLU A 333 8.65 26.39 -2.00
C GLU A 333 7.59 25.29 -2.02
N ALA A 334 7.91 24.12 -2.58
CA ALA A 334 7.04 22.95 -2.57
C ALA A 334 6.64 22.54 -1.13
N PHE A 335 7.60 22.51 -0.20
CA PHE A 335 7.30 22.20 1.20
C PHE A 335 6.36 23.24 1.84
N THR A 336 6.54 24.52 1.55
CA THR A 336 5.63 25.58 2.03
C THR A 336 4.22 25.39 1.47
N ARG A 337 4.10 25.04 0.19
CA ARG A 337 2.83 24.75 -0.47
C ARG A 337 2.13 23.51 0.11
N ILE A 338 2.89 22.44 0.40
CA ILE A 338 2.39 21.24 1.10
C ILE A 338 1.72 21.62 2.42
N LEU A 339 2.38 22.47 3.23
CA LEU A 339 1.84 22.93 4.50
C LEU A 339 0.60 23.80 4.31
N ASP A 340 0.55 24.62 3.26
CA ASP A 340 -0.60 25.45 2.96
C ASP A 340 -1.83 24.61 2.58
N ILE A 341 -1.68 23.65 1.66
CA ILE A 341 -2.74 22.72 1.25
C ILE A 341 -3.29 21.96 2.45
N ASN A 342 -2.40 21.45 3.31
CA ASN A 342 -2.80 20.74 4.53
C ASN A 342 -3.62 21.61 5.49
N ARG A 343 -3.40 22.93 5.53
CA ARG A 343 -4.21 23.84 6.34
C ARG A 343 -5.54 24.19 5.66
N ARG A 344 -5.54 24.36 4.34
CA ARG A 344 -6.66 24.92 3.58
C ARG A 344 -7.75 23.91 3.27
N TYR A 345 -7.40 22.69 2.86
CA TYR A 345 -8.37 21.73 2.31
C TYR A 345 -8.61 20.59 3.28
N GLU A 346 -9.79 20.49 3.90
CA GLU A 346 -10.09 19.47 4.91
C GLU A 346 -9.79 18.04 4.45
N LYS A 347 -10.25 17.67 3.25
CA LYS A 347 -10.17 16.32 2.69
C LYS A 347 -8.87 15.96 2.00
N ILE A 348 -7.91 16.89 1.92
CA ILE A 348 -6.61 16.65 1.27
C ILE A 348 -5.53 16.61 2.33
N GLU A 349 -4.74 15.54 2.32
CA GLU A 349 -3.55 15.39 3.12
C GLU A 349 -2.33 15.17 2.23
N VAL A 350 -1.32 16.00 2.41
CA VAL A 350 -0.08 15.96 1.65
C VAL A 350 1.07 15.61 2.57
N THR A 351 1.77 14.53 2.26
CA THR A 351 2.92 14.03 3.03
C THR A 351 4.19 14.17 2.21
N SER A 352 5.34 14.23 2.89
CA SER A 352 6.65 14.40 2.25
C SER A 352 7.50 13.16 2.42
N ASN A 353 8.12 12.69 1.34
CA ASN A 353 9.07 11.58 1.37
C ASN A 353 10.51 12.10 1.24
N PHE A 354 11.38 11.59 2.09
CA PHE A 354 12.81 11.87 2.12
C PHE A 354 13.59 10.56 2.05
N VAL A 355 14.80 10.58 1.48
CA VAL A 355 15.68 9.42 1.57
C VAL A 355 16.32 9.36 2.95
N PHE A 356 16.81 8.18 3.34
CA PHE A 356 17.47 8.01 4.62
C PHE A 356 18.57 6.96 4.53
N GLY A 357 19.80 7.28 4.95
CA GLY A 357 20.94 6.38 4.80
C GLY A 357 22.19 6.85 5.53
N GLU A 358 23.15 5.94 5.68
CA GLU A 358 24.46 6.24 6.28
C GLU A 358 25.37 7.01 5.34
N ASP A 359 25.37 6.68 4.05
CA ASP A 359 26.26 7.28 3.04
C ASP A 359 25.78 8.64 2.50
N LEU A 360 24.74 9.21 3.10
CA LEU A 360 24.27 10.55 2.72
C LEU A 360 25.19 11.63 3.31
N PRO A 361 25.42 12.75 2.60
CA PRO A 361 26.21 13.87 3.10
C PRO A 361 25.79 14.30 4.52
N SER A 362 26.76 14.69 5.34
CA SER A 362 26.55 15.02 6.75
C SER A 362 25.56 16.17 7.00
N GLY A 363 25.36 17.05 5.99
CA GLY A 363 24.36 18.13 6.00
C GLY A 363 22.92 17.66 5.83
N HIS A 364 22.69 16.43 5.35
CA HIS A 364 21.36 15.91 5.04
C HIS A 364 20.42 15.95 6.25
N LEU A 365 20.74 15.23 7.33
CA LEU A 365 19.85 15.11 8.49
C LEU A 365 19.62 16.46 9.22
N PRO A 366 20.66 17.31 9.44
CA PRO A 366 20.45 18.67 9.93
C PRO A 366 19.50 19.51 9.05
N SER A 367 19.65 19.45 7.73
CA SER A 367 18.80 20.21 6.80
C SER A 367 17.33 19.77 6.84
N LEU A 368 17.08 18.47 7.04
CA LEU A 368 15.73 17.93 7.21
C LEU A 368 15.12 18.41 8.52
N LEU A 369 15.88 18.35 9.62
CA LEU A 369 15.42 18.85 10.92
C LEU A 369 15.11 20.35 10.88
N GLU A 370 15.92 21.14 10.20
CA GLU A 370 15.63 22.57 10.02
C GLU A 370 14.29 22.78 9.30
N LEU A 371 14.06 22.03 8.22
CA LEU A 371 12.83 22.08 7.43
C LEU A 371 11.59 21.68 8.25
N THR A 372 11.69 20.58 9.01
CA THR A 372 10.54 19.99 9.73
C THR A 372 10.37 20.48 11.17
N ARG A 373 11.28 21.33 11.68
CA ARG A 373 11.18 21.92 13.02
C ARG A 373 11.01 23.43 12.99
N ASN A 374 11.90 24.14 12.30
CA ASN A 374 12.04 25.58 12.47
C ASN A 374 11.04 26.39 11.62
N ARG A 375 10.48 25.78 10.56
CA ARG A 375 9.52 26.43 9.65
C ARG A 375 8.05 26.22 10.03
N LEU A 376 7.76 25.54 11.13
CA LEU A 376 6.40 25.20 11.55
C LEU A 376 6.01 26.00 12.79
N ASN A 377 5.11 26.97 12.66
CA ASN A 377 4.66 27.78 13.80
C ASN A 377 3.60 27.08 14.67
N LEU A 378 2.95 26.03 14.17
CA LEU A 378 1.90 25.27 14.86
C LEU A 378 2.03 23.77 14.54
N ILE A 379 1.64 22.92 15.50
CA ILE A 379 1.44 21.49 15.26
C ILE A 379 0.14 21.36 14.48
N GLY A 380 0.25 21.08 13.17
CA GLY A 380 -0.92 20.79 12.33
C GLY A 380 -1.43 19.36 12.57
N ASN A 381 -2.73 19.15 12.35
CA ASN A 381 -3.36 17.82 12.50
C ASN A 381 -3.17 16.91 11.27
N LYS A 382 -2.57 17.41 10.19
CA LYS A 382 -2.38 16.71 8.92
C LYS A 382 -0.96 16.85 8.40
N GLY A 383 -0.59 15.90 7.57
CA GLY A 383 0.72 15.79 6.96
C GLY A 383 1.64 14.91 7.79
N GLY A 384 2.79 14.60 7.20
CA GLY A 384 3.77 13.73 7.81
C GLY A 384 5.01 13.67 6.94
N VAL A 385 6.08 13.15 7.54
CA VAL A 385 7.33 12.90 6.86
C VAL A 385 7.65 11.41 6.88
N TYR A 386 7.93 10.89 5.70
CA TYR A 386 8.32 9.53 5.47
C TYR A 386 9.81 9.49 5.13
N LEU A 387 10.56 8.66 5.84
CA LEU A 387 11.99 8.43 5.60
C LEU A 387 12.15 7.06 4.95
N SER A 388 12.50 7.06 3.67
CA SER A 388 12.74 5.85 2.88
C SER A 388 14.20 5.43 2.97
N PRO A 389 14.51 4.27 3.58
CA PRO A 389 15.89 3.79 3.64
C PRO A 389 16.49 3.56 2.25
N LEU A 390 17.73 4.00 2.06
CA LEU A 390 18.58 3.61 0.94
C LEU A 390 19.36 2.37 1.37
N VAL A 391 18.90 1.21 0.93
CA VAL A 391 19.56 -0.06 1.25
C VAL A 391 20.53 -0.42 0.14
N ASP A 392 21.82 -0.37 0.45
CA ASP A 392 22.92 -0.87 -0.39
C ASP A 392 23.53 -2.16 0.20
N GLU A 393 24.65 -2.62 -0.36
CA GLU A 393 25.31 -3.84 0.12
C GLU A 393 25.91 -3.70 1.52
N ARG A 394 26.36 -2.51 1.91
CA ARG A 394 26.95 -2.22 3.24
C ARG A 394 25.90 -2.13 4.33
N MET A 395 24.70 -1.64 3.99
CA MET A 395 23.51 -1.64 4.83
C MET A 395 23.01 -3.03 5.25
N ARG A 396 23.59 -4.12 4.74
CA ARG A 396 23.31 -5.48 5.22
C ARG A 396 23.91 -5.76 6.59
N GLU A 397 24.88 -4.98 7.04
CA GLU A 397 25.46 -5.13 8.38
C GLU A 397 24.48 -4.72 9.48
N LYS A 398 24.32 -5.59 10.49
CA LYS A 398 23.40 -5.38 11.61
C LYS A 398 23.73 -4.12 12.42
N ALA A 399 25.00 -3.71 12.47
CA ALA A 399 25.45 -2.51 13.16
C ALA A 399 24.90 -1.24 12.49
N SER A 400 25.02 -1.14 11.16
CA SER A 400 24.50 -0.03 10.35
C SER A 400 22.98 0.12 10.47
N LYS A 401 22.23 -1.00 10.44
CA LYS A 401 20.76 -0.96 10.63
C LYS A 401 20.35 -0.38 11.98
N ARG A 402 21.05 -0.76 13.05
CA ARG A 402 20.79 -0.24 14.42
C ARG A 402 21.10 1.24 14.54
N GLU A 403 22.20 1.69 13.95
CA GLU A 403 22.55 3.11 13.98
C GLU A 403 21.57 3.94 13.16
N LEU A 404 21.11 3.44 12.01
CA LEU A 404 20.07 4.09 11.22
C LEU A 404 18.76 4.26 12.02
N LEU A 405 18.31 3.23 12.74
CA LEU A 405 17.14 3.33 13.63
C LEU A 405 17.35 4.37 14.75
N ARG A 406 18.53 4.44 15.36
CA ARG A 406 18.84 5.48 16.35
C ARG A 406 18.81 6.88 15.76
N ARG A 407 19.36 7.07 14.56
CA ARG A 407 19.31 8.36 13.84
C ARG A 407 17.87 8.74 13.49
N PHE A 408 17.03 7.77 13.13
CA PHE A 408 15.60 7.99 12.91
C PHE A 408 14.91 8.48 14.18
N LEU A 409 15.13 7.83 15.32
CA LEU A 409 14.53 8.27 16.60
C LEU A 409 14.96 9.68 16.98
N LYS A 410 16.24 10.04 16.78
CA LYS A 410 16.74 11.41 16.97
C LYS A 410 16.00 12.40 16.08
N PHE A 411 15.79 12.05 14.81
CA PHE A 411 15.02 12.87 13.87
C PHE A 411 13.56 13.01 14.30
N LYS A 412 12.90 11.90 14.60
CA LYS A 412 11.48 11.85 15.00
C LYS A 412 11.22 12.74 16.21
N THR A 413 12.06 12.66 17.24
CA THR A 413 11.95 13.50 18.45
C THR A 413 12.20 14.98 18.16
N GLY A 414 12.97 15.31 17.12
CA GLY A 414 13.26 16.69 16.72
C GLY A 414 12.25 17.30 15.75
N SER A 415 11.49 16.47 15.01
CA SER A 415 10.50 16.89 14.03
C SER A 415 9.23 17.40 14.69
N ARG A 416 8.63 18.48 14.15
CA ARG A 416 7.28 18.94 14.53
C ARG A 416 6.17 18.26 13.72
N LEU A 417 6.53 17.52 12.68
CA LEU A 417 5.61 16.65 11.92
C LEU A 417 5.74 15.20 12.38
N PRO A 418 4.64 14.42 12.32
CA PRO A 418 4.71 12.97 12.45
C PRO A 418 5.75 12.41 11.48
N ALA A 419 6.65 11.56 11.99
CA ALA A 419 7.73 10.97 11.23
C ALA A 419 7.67 9.44 11.29
N PHE A 420 7.76 8.81 10.12
CA PHE A 420 7.71 7.36 9.97
C PHE A 420 8.77 6.87 8.98
N ILE A 421 9.22 5.63 9.14
CA ILE A 421 10.02 4.93 8.15
C ILE A 421 9.07 4.39 7.08
N TYR A 422 9.42 4.60 5.81
CA TYR A 422 8.65 4.12 4.69
C TYR A 422 9.23 2.82 4.13
N LEU A 423 8.42 1.77 4.18
CA LEU A 423 8.69 0.49 3.52
C LEU A 423 7.97 0.45 2.18
N ILE A 424 8.73 0.26 1.11
CA ILE A 424 8.19 0.19 -0.24
C ILE A 424 7.37 -1.10 -0.38
N GLN A 425 6.07 -0.92 -0.57
CA GLN A 425 5.16 -1.98 -0.99
C GLN A 425 4.74 -1.78 -2.44
N ARG A 426 4.62 -2.89 -3.15
CA ARG A 426 4.15 -3.01 -4.53
C ARG A 426 2.81 -3.75 -4.54
N LEU A 427 2.06 -3.70 -5.65
CA LEU A 427 0.83 -4.50 -5.81
C LEU A 427 1.10 -5.85 -6.44
#